data_AF-A0A257WBQ2-F1
#
_entry.id   AF-A0A257WBQ2-F1
#
_cell.length_a   1.000
_cell.length_b   1.000
_cell.length_c   1.000
_cell.angle_alpha   90.00
_cell.angle_beta   90.00
_cell.angle_gamma   90.00
#
_symmetry.space_group_name_H-M   'P 1'
#
loop_
_entity.id
_entity.type
_entity.pdbx_description
1 polymer ?
#
loop_
_entity_poly.entity_id
_entity_poly.type
_entity_poly.pdbx_seq_one_letter_code
_entity_poly.pdbx_strand_id
1 'polypeptide(L)' 'KGSLVYIEGRLRTRSWDDKDGNRKFATEVVGDNLIMLDKRADAGGHSPEGESFSGDQGSTSPDDLSF' A
#
# COMPACT_ATOMS: atom_id res chain seq x y z
N LYS A 1 -6.08 -10.53 3.83
CA LYS A 1 -6.93 -9.98 4.92
C LYS A 1 -6.00 -9.28 5.91
N GLY A 2 -6.18 -7.97 6.16
CA GLY A 2 -5.42 -7.27 7.21
C GLY A 2 -4.52 -6.10 6.77
N SER A 3 -4.67 -5.57 5.55
CA SER A 3 -4.03 -4.31 5.15
C SER A 3 -4.65 -3.14 5.92
N LEU A 4 -3.82 -2.20 6.36
CA LEU A 4 -4.31 -0.97 6.96
C LEU A 4 -4.77 -0.04 5.85
N VAL A 5 -5.94 0.58 6.02
CA VAL A 5 -6.51 1.50 5.03
C VAL A 5 -7.14 2.69 5.74
N TYR A 6 -7.03 3.85 5.12
CA TYR A 6 -7.84 5.03 5.42
C TYR A 6 -8.94 5.14 4.37
N ILE A 7 -10.16 5.44 4.81
CA ILE A 7 -11.34 5.58 3.96
C ILE A 7 -12.03 6.89 4.32
N GLU A 8 -12.31 7.71 3.32
CA GLU A 8 -13.11 8.93 3.43
C GLU A 8 -14.42 8.73 2.66
N GLY A 9 -15.52 9.28 3.17
CA GLY A 9 -16.79 9.24 2.48
C GLY A 9 -17.93 9.75 3.34
N ARG A 10 -19.14 9.26 3.08
CA ARG A 10 -20.37 9.72 3.74
C ARG A 10 -21.05 8.61 4.51
N LEU A 11 -21.67 8.96 5.64
CA LEU A 11 -22.52 8.03 6.38
C LEU A 11 -23.87 7.88 5.70
N ARG A 12 -24.31 6.64 5.54
CA ARG A 12 -25.65 6.30 5.06
C ARG A 12 -26.31 5.34 6.01
N THR A 13 -27.51 5.67 6.45
CA THR A 13 -28.37 4.72 7.16
C THR A 13 -29.43 4.19 6.21
N ARG A 14 -29.57 2.88 6.14
CA ARG A 14 -30.64 2.21 5.39
C ARG A 14 -31.41 1.28 6.31
N SER A 15 -32.64 0.99 5.92
CA SER A 15 -33.49 0.02 6.59
C SER A 15 -34.08 -0.97 5.60
N TRP A 16 -34.23 -2.22 6.03
CA TRP A 16 -34.89 -3.27 5.26
C TRP A 16 -35.61 -4.22 6.22
N ASP A 17 -36.61 -4.93 5.73
CA ASP A 17 -37.27 -6.00 6.48
C ASP A 17 -36.54 -7.32 6.22
N ASP A 18 -36.25 -8.08 7.28
CA ASP A 18 -35.69 -9.42 7.15
C ASP A 18 -36.78 -10.46 6.80
N LYS A 19 -36.38 -11.73 6.64
CA LYS A 19 -37.29 -12.82 6.24
C LYS A 19 -38.38 -13.09 7.27
N ASP A 20 -38.15 -12.70 8.52
CA ASP A 20 -39.08 -12.89 9.63
C ASP A 20 -39.97 -11.65 9.83
N GLY A 21 -39.86 -10.64 8.94
CA GLY A 21 -40.65 -9.42 8.96
C GLY A 21 -40.15 -8.36 9.94
N ASN A 22 -38.94 -8.52 10.50
CA ASN A 22 -38.37 -7.54 11.42
C ASN A 22 -37.64 -6.45 10.65
N ARG A 23 -37.95 -5.18 10.96
CA ARG A 23 -37.21 -4.04 10.41
C ARG A 23 -35.80 -3.96 11.00
N LYS A 24 -34.78 -4.00 10.15
CA LYS A 24 -33.37 -3.82 10.49
C LYS A 24 -32.86 -2.48 10.00
N PHE A 25 -31.82 -1.99 10.67
CA PHE A 25 -31.12 -0.75 10.30
C PHE A 25 -29.63 -1.04 10.19
N ALA A 26 -28.98 -0.47 9.19
CA ALA A 26 -27.53 -0.44 9.08
C ALA A 26 -27.07 0.97 8.77
N THR A 27 -26.03 1.39 9.48
CA THR A 27 -25.27 2.59 9.16
C THR A 27 -23.96 2.15 8.53
N GLU A 28 -23.70 2.62 7.33
CA GLU A 28 -22.56 2.24 6.49
C GLU A 28 -21.79 3.51 6.11
N VAL A 29 -20.48 3.37 5.87
CA VAL A 29 -19.68 4.41 5.22
C VAL A 29 -19.66 4.12 3.74
N VAL A 30 -20.26 4.99 2.93
CA VAL A 30 -20.15 4.94 1.47
C VAL A 30 -18.87 5.69 1.11
N GLY A 31 -17.83 4.94 0.73
CA GLY A 31 -16.51 5.48 0.46
C GLY A 31 -16.47 6.29 -0.83
N ASP A 32 -15.87 7.49 -0.75
CA ASP A 32 -15.56 8.34 -1.89
C ASP A 32 -14.05 8.24 -2.22
N ASN A 33 -13.17 8.16 -1.19
CA ASN A 33 -11.72 7.99 -1.33
C ASN A 33 -11.18 6.84 -0.47
N LEU A 34 -10.12 6.17 -0.94
CA LEU A 34 -9.41 5.11 -0.23
C LEU A 34 -7.89 5.28 -0.37
N ILE A 35 -7.19 5.18 0.76
CA ILE A 35 -5.73 5.24 0.82
C ILE A 35 -5.21 3.98 1.51
N MET A 36 -4.28 3.28 0.87
CA MET A 36 -3.55 2.16 1.47
C MET A 36 -2.54 2.70 2.47
N LEU A 37 -2.47 2.10 3.66
CA LEU A 37 -1.51 2.47 4.69
C LEU A 37 -0.57 1.29 4.93
N ASP A 38 0.71 1.58 4.99
CA ASP A 38 1.71 0.59 5.39
C ASP A 38 1.69 0.44 6.91
N LYS A 39 1.73 -0.81 7.37
CA LYS A 39 2.04 -1.08 8.76
C LYS A 39 3.51 -0.74 8.93
N ARG A 40 3.81 0.25 9.79
CA ARG A 40 5.19 0.55 10.16
C ARG A 40 5.82 -0.76 10.60
N ALA A 41 6.78 -1.28 9.83
CA ALA A 41 7.51 -2.47 10.23
C ALA A 41 8.13 -2.16 11.59
N ASP A 42 7.79 -2.96 12.61
CA ASP A 42 8.48 -2.91 13.88
C ASP A 42 9.98 -2.96 13.59
N ALA A 43 10.72 -1.96 14.06
CA ALA A 43 12.16 -1.84 13.85
C ALA A 43 12.87 -3.05 14.49
N GLY A 44 12.95 -4.13 13.74
CA GLY A 44 13.43 -5.44 14.18
C GLY A 44 13.99 -6.19 12.99
N GLY A 45 15.16 -5.74 12.53
CA GLY A 45 16.12 -6.54 11.77
C GLY A 45 15.73 -6.88 10.33
N HIS A 46 16.00 -5.96 9.40
CA HIS A 46 16.37 -6.34 8.04
C HIS A 46 17.56 -5.47 7.62
N SER A 47 18.77 -5.99 7.84
CA SER A 47 19.95 -5.53 7.11
C SER A 47 19.64 -5.68 5.61
N PRO A 48 19.85 -4.65 4.77
CA PRO A 48 19.85 -4.88 3.33
C PRO A 48 21.05 -5.75 3.01
N GLU A 49 20.76 -7.03 2.77
CA GLU A 49 21.67 -7.98 2.17
C GLU A 49 21.95 -7.57 0.73
N GLY A 50 23.24 -7.37 0.42
CA GLY A 50 23.80 -7.56 -0.91
C GLY A 50 23.40 -6.55 -1.98
N GLU A 51 24.03 -5.36 -1.96
CA GLU A 51 24.23 -4.59 -3.18
C GLU A 51 25.17 -5.36 -4.11
N SER A 52 24.59 -6.24 -4.92
CA SER A 52 25.28 -6.88 -6.04
C SER A 52 25.42 -5.84 -7.15
N PHE A 53 26.52 -5.10 -7.13
CA PHE A 53 26.96 -4.28 -8.26
C PHE A 53 27.22 -5.19 -9.46
N SER A 54 26.20 -5.37 -10.30
CA SER A 54 26.36 -5.95 -11.62
C SER A 54 27.14 -4.96 -12.47
N GLY A 55 28.31 -5.41 -12.92
CA GLY A 55 29.31 -4.59 -13.58
C GLY A 55 28.83 -3.93 -14.87
N ASP A 56 29.14 -2.65 -14.97
CA ASP A 56 29.44 -1.97 -16.21
C ASP A 56 30.89 -1.45 -16.08
N GLN A 57 31.86 -2.33 -16.33
CA GLN A 57 33.23 -1.89 -16.60
C GLN A 57 33.26 -1.45 -18.06
N GLY A 58 32.85 -0.20 -18.29
CA GLY A 58 33.16 0.52 -19.51
C GLY A 58 34.67 0.56 -19.68
N SER A 59 35.15 -0.08 -20.74
CA SER A 59 36.54 -0.11 -21.16
C SER A 59 36.99 1.29 -21.58
N THR A 60 37.65 2.02 -20.68
CA THR A 60 38.53 3.13 -21.08
C THR A 60 39.95 2.61 -21.18
N SER A 61 40.35 2.26 -22.41
CA SER A 61 41.74 2.00 -22.74
C SER A 61 42.56 3.28 -22.56
N PRO A 62 43.77 3.21 -21.99
CA PRO A 62 44.64 4.37 -21.73
C PRO A 62 45.11 5.13 -22.98
N ASP A 63 44.70 4.69 -24.17
CA ASP A 63 45.01 5.30 -25.47
C ASP A 63 44.08 6.47 -25.86
N ASP A 64 42.98 6.73 -25.13
CA ASP A 64 42.02 7.82 -25.43
C ASP A 64 42.26 9.10 -24.61
N LEU A 65 43.52 9.40 -24.32
CA LEU A 65 43.95 10.72 -23.85
C LEU A 65 44.95 11.27 -24.85
N SER A 66 44.44 11.98 -25.85
CA SER A 66 45.26 12.83 -26.71
C SER A 66 45.61 14.13 -25.99
N PHE A 67 46.88 14.52 -26.06
CA PHE A 67 47.50 15.70 -25.44
C PHE A 67 46.84 17.02 -25.83
#